data_AF-A0A0L0AFE6-F1
#
_entry.id   AF-A0A0L0AFE6-F1
#
_cell.length_a   1.000
_cell.length_b   1.000
_cell.length_c   1.000
_cell.angle_alpha   90.00
_cell.angle_beta   90.00
_cell.angle_gamma   90.00
#
_symmetry.space_group_name_H-M   'P 1'
#
loop_
_entity.id
_entity.type
_entity.pdbx_description
1 polymer ?
#
loop_
_entity_poly.entity_id
_entity_poly.type
_entity_poly.pdbx_seq_one_letter_code
_entity_poly.pdbx_strand_id
1 'polypeptide(L)' 'MTMAEHLDDIGLRKGIEQGKRAGEREARLKIARAMLENGFDEQTVIALTGIAEEEFSLLRHAAARRSIK' A
#
# COMPACT_ATOMS: atom_id res chain seq x y z
N MET A 1 -37.26 -0.36 -3.06
CA MET A 1 -35.97 -0.93 -3.47
C MET A 1 -36.21 -2.31 -4.04
N THR A 2 -35.72 -2.55 -5.25
CA THR A 2 -35.72 -3.87 -5.88
C THR A 2 -34.49 -4.66 -5.44
N MET A 3 -34.56 -5.99 -5.56
CA MET A 3 -33.45 -6.88 -5.20
C MET A 3 -32.21 -6.64 -6.07
N ALA A 4 -32.38 -6.14 -7.31
CA ALA A 4 -31.29 -5.73 -8.19
C ALA A 4 -30.57 -4.48 -7.66
N GLU A 5 -31.33 -3.43 -7.31
CA GLU A 5 -30.77 -2.19 -6.74
C GLU A 5 -29.95 -2.46 -5.46
N HIS A 6 -30.41 -3.40 -4.62
CA HIS A 6 -29.69 -3.76 -3.41
C HIS A 6 -28.34 -4.47 -3.69
N LEU A 7 -28.30 -5.33 -4.71
CA LEU A 7 -27.06 -6.02 -5.11
C LEU A 7 -26.05 -5.05 -5.73
N ASP A 8 -26.54 -4.09 -6.53
CA ASP A 8 -25.70 -3.05 -7.14
C ASP A 8 -25.10 -2.14 -6.06
N ASP A 9 -25.88 -1.73 -5.07
CA ASP A 9 -25.42 -0.94 -3.92
C ASP A 9 -24.32 -1.68 -3.11
N ILE A 10 -24.50 -2.99 -2.89
CA ILE A 10 -23.48 -3.81 -2.21
C ILE A 10 -22.20 -3.88 -3.06
N GLY A 11 -22.35 -4.10 -4.37
CA GLY A 11 -21.22 -4.15 -5.31
C GLY A 11 -20.41 -2.86 -5.30
N LEU A 12 -21.10 -1.71 -5.39
CA LEU A 12 -20.46 -0.40 -5.36
C LEU A 12 -19.74 -0.15 -4.03
N ARG A 13 -20.39 -0.44 -2.89
CA ARG A 13 -19.77 -0.27 -1.56
C ARG A 13 -18.50 -1.11 -1.42
N LYS A 14 -18.56 -2.38 -1.83
CA LYS A 14 -17.38 -3.27 -1.81
C LYS A 14 -16.27 -2.74 -2.71
N GLY A 15 -16.61 -2.27 -3.91
CA GLY A 15 -15.64 -1.70 -4.85
C GLY A 15 -14.95 -0.46 -4.28
N ILE A 16 -15.71 0.46 -3.68
CA ILE A 16 -15.17 1.67 -3.04
C ILE A 16 -14.26 1.29 -1.87
N GLU A 17 -14.68 0.35 -1.02
CA GLU A 17 -13.88 -0.08 0.12
C GLU A 17 -12.57 -0.75 -0.31
N GLN A 18 -12.62 -1.63 -1.32
CA GLN A 18 -11.43 -2.24 -1.90
C GLN A 18 -10.49 -1.20 -2.50
N GLY A 19 -11.03 -0.23 -3.26
CA GLY A 19 -10.26 0.86 -3.85
C GLY A 19 -9.58 1.72 -2.78
N LYS A 20 -10.29 2.05 -1.70
CA LYS A 20 -9.73 2.81 -0.57
C LYS A 20 -8.58 2.04 0.10
N ARG A 21 -8.78 0.76 0.42
CA ARG A 21 -7.74 -0.08 1.04
C ARG A 21 -6.52 -0.23 0.13
N ALA A 22 -6.73 -0.43 -1.17
CA ALA A 22 -5.65 -0.52 -2.15
C ALA A 22 -4.86 0.80 -2.25
N GLY A 23 -5.56 1.93 -2.33
CA GLY A 23 -4.95 3.25 -2.39
C GLY A 23 -4.15 3.60 -1.14
N GLU A 24 -4.69 3.32 0.05
CA GLU A 24 -3.98 3.53 1.32
C GLU A 24 -2.71 2.67 1.40
N ARG A 25 -2.77 1.42 0.94
CA ARG A 25 -1.59 0.55 0.87
C ARG A 25 -0.55 1.07 -0.10
N GLU A 26 -0.96 1.47 -1.31
CA GLU A 26 -0.04 2.02 -2.31
C GLU A 26 0.62 3.32 -1.84
N ALA A 27 -0.14 4.20 -1.18
CA ALA A 27 0.39 5.45 -0.61
C ALA A 27 1.45 5.17 0.47
N ARG A 28 1.19 4.25 1.40
CA ARG A 28 2.16 3.84 2.43
C ARG A 28 3.45 3.31 1.83
N LEU A 29 3.37 2.45 0.81
CA LEU A 29 4.54 1.90 0.12
C LEU A 29 5.34 2.98 -0.64
N LYS A 30 4.66 3.94 -1.27
CA LYS A 30 5.31 5.07 -1.94
C LYS A 30 6.08 5.94 -0.94
N ILE A 31 5.47 6.24 0.21
CA ILE A 31 6.11 7.01 1.28
C ILE A 31 7.31 6.23 1.83
N ALA A 32 7.15 4.94 2.16
CA ALA A 32 8.23 4.09 2.65
C ALA A 32 9.42 4.05 1.69
N ARG A 33 9.17 3.96 0.38
CA ARG A 33 10.22 4.02 -0.64
C ARG A 33 10.95 5.35 -0.63
N ALA A 34 10.20 6.46 -0.63
CA ALA A 34 10.80 7.79 -0.59
C ALA A 34 11.65 7.98 0.67
N MET A 35 11.20 7.50 1.83
CA MET A 35 11.99 7.55 3.07
C MET A 35 13.29 6.75 2.95
N LEU A 36 13.26 5.54 2.37
CA LEU A 36 14.48 4.77 2.14
C LEU A 36 15.44 5.47 1.18
N GLU A 37 14.93 6.06 0.10
CA GLU A 37 15.74 6.85 -0.84
C GLU A 37 16.36 8.09 -0.19
N ASN A 38 15.72 8.63 0.86
CA ASN A 38 16.24 9.74 1.67
C ASN A 38 17.13 9.28 2.85
N GLY A 39 17.43 7.97 2.97
CA GLY A 39 18.37 7.45 3.95
C GLY A 39 17.79 7.20 5.34
N PHE A 40 16.47 7.12 5.48
CA PHE A 40 15.84 6.70 6.75
C PHE A 40 16.12 5.23 7.03
N ASP A 41 16.33 4.89 8.30
CA ASP A 41 16.53 3.52 8.73
C ASP A 41 15.22 2.70 8.68
N GLU A 42 15.39 1.38 8.61
CA GLU A 42 14.30 0.41 8.48
C GLU A 42 13.25 0.52 9.61
N GLN A 43 13.71 0.69 10.86
CA GLN A 43 12.82 0.75 12.01
C GLN A 43 11.95 2.02 11.96
N THR A 44 12.55 3.16 11.61
CA THR A 44 11.83 4.43 11.43
C THR A 44 10.82 4.36 10.28
N VAL A 45 11.19 3.74 9.16
CA VAL A 45 10.26 3.59 8.02
C VAL A 45 9.07 2.72 8.40
N ILE A 46 9.29 1.58 9.05
CA ILE A 46 8.20 0.69 9.47
C ILE A 46 7.29 1.39 10.49
N ALA A 47 7.87 2.05 11.49
CA ALA A 47 7.10 2.73 12.53
C ALA A 47 6.23 3.88 11.99
N LEU A 48 6.77 4.69 11.06
CA LEU A 48 6.06 5.87 10.55
C LEU A 48 5.09 5.56 9.42
N THR A 49 5.36 4.54 8.61
CA THR A 49 4.45 4.17 7.51
C THR A 49 3.45 3.10 7.92
N GLY A 50 3.69 2.36 9.00
CA GLY A 50 2.82 1.29 9.48
C GLY A 50 2.67 0.16 8.48
N ILE A 51 3.67 -0.07 7.62
CA ILE A 51 3.74 -1.25 6.75
C ILE A 51 4.29 -2.44 7.55
N ALA A 52 3.91 -3.65 7.16
CA ALA A 52 4.45 -4.84 7.82
C ALA A 52 5.92 -5.08 7.44
N GLU A 53 6.69 -5.76 8.30
CA GLU A 53 8.10 -6.09 8.03
C GLU A 53 8.27 -6.91 6.74
N GLU A 54 7.31 -7.77 6.43
CA GLU A 54 7.32 -8.56 5.19
C GLU A 54 7.11 -7.66 3.96
N GLU A 55 6.25 -6.66 4.06
CA GLU A 55 6.02 -5.68 3.01
C GLU A 55 7.25 -4.79 2.80
N PHE A 56 7.91 -4.39 3.88
CA PHE A 56 9.16 -3.65 3.85
C PHE A 56 10.27 -4.46 3.18
N SER A 57 10.42 -5.73 3.52
CA SER A 57 11.42 -6.62 2.92
C SER A 57 11.25 -6.72 1.40
N LEU A 58 10.01 -6.89 0.92
CA LEU A 58 9.70 -6.90 -0.51
C LEU A 58 10.04 -5.56 -1.18
N LEU A 59 9.75 -4.44 -0.51
CA LEU A 59 10.05 -3.10 -1.01
C LEU A 59 11.56 -2.88 -1.18
N ARG A 60 12.35 -3.31 -0.18
CA ARG A 60 13.82 -3.23 -0.20
C ARG A 60 14.42 -4.07 -1.31
N HIS A 61 13.95 -5.30 -1.49
CA HIS A 61 14.41 -6.17 -2.59
C HIS A 61 14.08 -5.59 -3.97
N ALA A 62 12.94 -4.91 -4.11
CA ALA A 62 12.57 -4.24 -5.35
C ALA A 62 13.45 -3.01 -5.63
N ALA A 63 13.85 -2.25 -4.60
CA ALA A 63 14.74 -1.11 -4.74
C ALA A 63 16.18 -1.54 -5.10
N ALA A 64 16.70 -2.60 -4.47
CA ALA A 64 18.07 -3.08 -4.69
C ALA A 64 18.35 -3.58 -6.12
N ARG A 65 17.37 -4.22 -6.79
CA ARG A 65 17.53 -4.69 -8.18
C ARG A 65 17.62 -3.57 -9.21
N ARG A 66 17.18 -2.37 -8.85
CA ARG A 66 17.17 -1.21 -9.76
C ARG A 66 18.54 -0.52 -9.86
N SER A 67 19.47 -0.85 -8.98
CA SER A 67 20.83 -0.31 -8.95
C SER A 67 21.84 -1.08 -9.84
N ILE A 68 21.39 -2.07 -10.63
CA ILE A 68 22.22 -2.88 -11.54
C ILE A 68 21.92 -2.57 -13.03
N LYS A 69 21.45 -1.35 -13.34
CA LYS A 69 21.35 -0.88 -14.73
C LYS A 69 22.05 0.46 -14.90
#